data_AF-A0A7H4MMB7-F1
#
_entry.id   AF-A0A7H4MMB7-F1
#
_cell.length_a   1.000
_cell.length_b   1.000
_cell.length_c   1.000
_cell.angle_alpha   90.00
_cell.angle_beta   90.00
_cell.angle_gamma   90.00
#
_symmetry.space_group_name_H-M   'P 1'
#
loop_
_entity.id
_entity.type
_entity.pdbx_description
1 polymer ?
#
loop_
_entity_poly.entity_id
_entity_poly.type
_entity_poly.pdbx_seq_one_letter_code
_entity_poly.pdbx_strand_id
1 'polypeptide(L)'
;MWQAISTLLRDWHSENAEIELKTELPGGEIHSAWHLRFGGKDYFVKCDERELLPIFTAEADQLELLSRSKTVRVPQVYAVGSDRDYSFVVMEYLPPRPLDAHNAFLLGQQLAHLHQWSDQPQFGLDFDNDLSTTPQPNAWQRRWSVFFAEQRIGWQLELAAEKGLHFGDIDTLVDVVQQRLANHQPQPSLLHGDLWSGNCALGPDGPISSIRPATGAIASAI
;
A
#
# COMPACT_ATOMS: atom_id res chain seq x y z
N MET A 1 -21.23 -3.73 -9.44
CA MET A 1 -19.88 -4.15 -9.06
C MET A 1 -19.75 -5.67 -9.00
N TRP A 2 -20.58 -6.34 -8.20
CA TRP A 2 -20.49 -7.79 -7.93
C TRP A 2 -20.46 -8.68 -9.17
N GLN A 3 -21.23 -8.36 -10.22
CA GLN A 3 -21.21 -9.13 -11.47
C GLN A 3 -19.84 -9.07 -12.17
N ALA A 4 -19.17 -7.91 -12.15
CA ALA A 4 -17.84 -7.74 -12.71
C ALA A 4 -16.80 -8.53 -11.88
N ILE A 5 -16.88 -8.44 -10.54
CA ILE A 5 -16.04 -9.25 -9.64
C ILE A 5 -16.23 -10.74 -9.89
N SER A 6 -17.46 -11.24 -9.96
CA SER A 6 -17.73 -12.66 -10.26
C SER A 6 -17.17 -13.09 -11.61
N THR A 7 -17.21 -12.21 -12.61
CA THR A 7 -16.65 -12.51 -13.94
C THR A 7 -15.14 -12.65 -13.86
N LEU A 8 -14.45 -11.73 -13.19
CA LEU A 8 -12.99 -11.77 -13.02
C LEU A 8 -12.53 -12.92 -12.13
N LEU A 9 -13.29 -13.28 -11.10
CA LEU A 9 -12.95 -14.40 -10.21
C LEU A 9 -13.17 -15.78 -10.85
N ARG A 10 -13.95 -15.90 -11.92
CA ARG A 10 -14.15 -17.19 -12.61
C ARG A 10 -12.84 -17.75 -13.17
N ASP A 11 -11.90 -16.90 -13.56
CA ASP A 11 -10.58 -17.34 -14.04
C ASP A 11 -9.76 -18.04 -12.93
N TRP A 12 -10.13 -17.86 -11.66
CA TRP A 12 -9.46 -18.41 -10.48
C TRP A 12 -10.19 -19.62 -9.86
N HIS A 13 -11.28 -20.07 -10.48
CA HIS A 13 -12.18 -21.10 -9.95
C HIS A 13 -12.66 -22.08 -11.01
N SER A 14 -13.20 -23.22 -10.58
CA SER A 14 -13.89 -24.15 -11.46
C SER A 14 -15.20 -23.56 -12.02
N GLU A 15 -15.64 -24.09 -13.16
CA GLU A 15 -16.93 -23.72 -13.75
C GLU A 15 -18.06 -23.89 -12.71
N ASN A 16 -18.93 -22.88 -12.59
CA ASN A 16 -20.07 -22.73 -11.65
C ASN A 16 -19.79 -22.14 -10.25
N ALA A 17 -18.65 -21.48 -10.01
CA ALA A 17 -18.48 -20.72 -8.77
C ALA A 17 -19.40 -19.48 -8.71
N GLU A 18 -20.01 -19.25 -7.54
CA GLU A 18 -20.95 -18.15 -7.28
C GLU A 18 -20.61 -17.43 -5.97
N ILE A 19 -21.21 -16.25 -5.77
CA ILE A 19 -21.08 -15.49 -4.52
C ILE A 19 -21.97 -16.12 -3.45
N GLU A 20 -21.36 -16.52 -2.34
CA GLU A 20 -22.04 -17.12 -1.18
C GLU A 20 -22.31 -16.10 -0.07
N LEU A 21 -21.39 -15.15 0.13
CA LEU A 21 -21.44 -14.17 1.23
C LEU A 21 -20.89 -12.83 0.78
N LYS A 22 -21.53 -11.75 1.23
CA LYS A 22 -21.04 -10.36 1.13
C LYS A 22 -21.28 -9.67 2.48
N THR A 23 -20.21 -9.39 3.20
CA THR A 23 -20.26 -8.72 4.50
C THR A 23 -19.41 -7.47 4.43
N GLU A 24 -20.01 -6.30 4.66
CA GLU A 24 -19.25 -5.05 4.77
C GLU A 24 -18.39 -5.07 6.04
N LEU A 25 -17.14 -4.64 5.92
CA LEU A 25 -16.17 -4.65 7.01
C LEU A 25 -16.06 -3.27 7.66
N PRO A 26 -15.95 -3.19 8.99
CA PRO A 26 -15.75 -1.92 9.67
C PRO A 26 -14.36 -1.33 9.36
N GLY A 27 -14.25 0.00 9.39
CA GLY A 27 -12.97 0.71 9.21
C GLY A 27 -12.64 1.08 7.76
N GLY A 28 -13.57 0.94 6.82
CA GLY A 28 -13.48 1.47 5.45
C GLY A 28 -13.67 2.98 5.37
N GLU A 29 -12.91 3.72 6.17
CA GLU A 29 -13.05 5.18 6.30
C GLU A 29 -12.61 5.93 5.03
N ILE A 30 -11.77 5.30 4.21
CA ILE A 30 -11.29 5.86 2.94
C ILE A 30 -12.00 5.19 1.75
N HIS A 31 -12.08 3.86 1.74
CA HIS A 31 -12.80 3.08 0.72
C HIS A 31 -13.70 2.06 1.40
N SER A 32 -14.88 1.80 0.83
CA SER A 32 -15.73 0.70 1.30
C SER A 32 -15.00 -0.63 1.15
N ALA A 33 -15.07 -1.46 2.20
CA ALA A 33 -14.41 -2.76 2.20
C ALA A 33 -15.37 -3.89 2.56
N TRP A 34 -15.15 -5.05 1.94
CA TRP A 34 -16.03 -6.19 2.04
C TRP A 34 -15.26 -7.49 2.22
N HIS A 35 -15.78 -8.37 3.06
CA HIS A 35 -15.49 -9.79 3.07
C HIS A 35 -16.47 -10.49 2.12
N LEU A 36 -15.92 -11.09 1.08
CA LEU A 36 -16.65 -11.81 0.04
C LEU A 36 -16.31 -13.30 0.14
N ARG A 37 -17.32 -14.18 0.17
CA ARG A 37 -17.11 -15.61 -0.07
C ARG A 37 -17.58 -15.96 -1.48
N PHE A 38 -16.69 -16.56 -2.27
CA PHE A 38 -16.95 -16.95 -3.66
C PHE A 38 -16.33 -18.32 -3.95
N GLY A 39 -17.14 -19.29 -4.39
CA GLY A 39 -16.68 -20.64 -4.70
C GLY A 39 -15.93 -21.32 -3.54
N GLY A 40 -16.42 -21.16 -2.31
CA GLY A 40 -15.80 -21.70 -1.10
C GLY A 40 -14.51 -21.01 -0.64
N LYS A 41 -14.06 -19.93 -1.30
CA LYS A 41 -12.88 -19.14 -0.92
C LYS A 41 -13.26 -17.76 -0.42
N ASP A 42 -12.45 -17.23 0.49
CA ASP A 42 -12.64 -15.91 1.09
C ASP A 42 -11.77 -14.86 0.41
N TYR A 43 -12.39 -13.71 0.11
CA TYR A 43 -11.80 -12.58 -0.58
C TYR A 43 -12.06 -11.29 0.19
N PHE A 44 -11.09 -10.40 0.10
CA PHE A 44 -11.21 -9.03 0.56
C PHE A 44 -11.42 -8.13 -0.66
N VAL A 45 -12.42 -7.27 -0.63
CA VAL A 45 -12.72 -6.34 -1.72
C VAL A 45 -12.66 -4.92 -1.17
N LYS A 46 -11.83 -4.07 -1.76
CA LYS A 46 -11.97 -2.61 -1.63
C LYS A 46 -12.68 -2.08 -2.86
N CYS A 47 -13.57 -1.12 -2.67
CA CYS A 47 -14.27 -0.49 -3.78
C CYS A 47 -14.62 0.96 -3.47
N ASP A 48 -14.73 1.75 -4.53
CA ASP A 48 -15.13 3.15 -4.48
C ASP A 48 -15.65 3.59 -5.85
N GLU A 49 -15.87 4.90 -6.03
CA GLU A 49 -16.17 5.55 -7.31
C GLU A 49 -15.26 5.04 -8.43
N ARG A 50 -15.83 4.92 -9.63
CA ARG A 50 -15.13 4.38 -10.81
C ARG A 50 -13.82 5.10 -11.11
N GLU A 51 -13.79 6.41 -10.86
CA GLU A 51 -12.67 7.31 -11.11
C GLU A 51 -11.43 6.95 -10.27
N LEU A 52 -11.60 6.22 -9.16
CA LEU A 52 -10.50 5.75 -8.30
C LEU A 52 -9.85 4.43 -8.77
N LEU A 53 -10.21 3.93 -9.97
CA LEU A 53 -9.54 2.78 -10.58
C LEU A 53 -7.99 2.91 -10.62
N PRO A 54 -7.40 4.09 -10.92
CA PRO A 54 -5.95 4.25 -10.87
C PRO A 54 -5.37 3.98 -9.47
N ILE A 55 -6.06 4.37 -8.40
CA ILE A 55 -5.61 4.13 -7.01
C ILE A 55 -5.57 2.63 -6.72
N PHE A 56 -6.62 1.89 -7.09
CA PHE A 56 -6.66 0.44 -6.91
C PHE A 56 -5.66 -0.31 -7.80
N THR A 57 -5.35 0.23 -8.99
CA THR A 57 -4.31 -0.32 -9.86
C THR A 57 -2.93 -0.12 -9.23
N ALA A 58 -2.64 1.10 -8.74
CA ALA A 58 -1.39 1.39 -8.05
C ALA A 58 -1.24 0.56 -6.78
N GLU A 59 -2.29 0.36 -5.98
CA GLU A 59 -2.24 -0.51 -4.80
C GLU A 59 -1.89 -1.95 -5.20
N ALA A 60 -2.49 -2.47 -6.26
CA ALA A 60 -2.20 -3.82 -6.74
C ALA A 60 -0.74 -3.98 -7.21
N ASP A 61 -0.22 -3.00 -7.95
CA ASP A 61 1.17 -3.00 -8.42
C ASP A 61 2.17 -2.94 -7.25
N GLN A 62 1.84 -2.21 -6.19
CA GLN A 62 2.65 -2.13 -4.97
C GLN A 62 2.67 -3.43 -4.17
N LEU A 63 1.51 -4.07 -4.03
CA LEU A 63 1.39 -5.40 -3.41
C LEU A 63 2.20 -6.43 -4.20
N GLU A 64 2.11 -6.40 -5.52
CA GLU A 64 2.88 -7.28 -6.39
C GLU A 64 4.39 -7.01 -6.30
N LEU A 65 4.82 -5.74 -6.20
CA LEU A 65 6.23 -5.41 -5.98
C LEU A 65 6.75 -5.94 -4.63
N LEU A 66 5.97 -5.80 -3.56
CA LEU A 66 6.32 -6.36 -2.24
C LEU A 66 6.32 -7.89 -2.27
N SER A 67 5.38 -8.53 -2.98
CA SER A 67 5.29 -10.00 -3.05
C SER A 67 6.54 -10.63 -3.68
N ARG A 68 7.14 -9.93 -4.66
CA ARG A 68 8.37 -10.38 -5.36
C ARG A 68 9.58 -10.48 -4.45
N SER A 69 9.61 -9.73 -3.34
CA SER A 69 10.71 -9.84 -2.38
C SER A 69 10.74 -11.19 -1.68
N LYS A 70 9.57 -11.83 -1.53
CA LYS A 70 9.37 -13.05 -0.73
C LYS A 70 9.88 -12.91 0.71
N THR A 71 9.91 -11.68 1.24
CA THR A 71 10.38 -11.40 2.60
C THR A 71 9.24 -11.15 3.58
N VAL A 72 8.29 -10.29 3.23
CA VAL A 72 7.08 -9.99 4.00
C VAL A 72 5.86 -10.64 3.34
N ARG A 73 4.93 -11.17 4.14
CA ARG A 73 3.65 -11.67 3.61
C ARG A 73 2.71 -10.50 3.39
N VAL A 74 2.27 -10.34 2.15
CA VAL A 74 1.24 -9.38 1.72
C VAL A 74 0.06 -10.14 1.09
N PRO A 75 -1.16 -9.57 1.06
CA PRO A 75 -2.29 -10.18 0.38
C PRO A 75 -2.00 -10.40 -1.11
N GLN A 76 -2.33 -11.58 -1.63
CA GLN A 76 -2.34 -11.81 -3.08
C GLN A 76 -3.46 -11.00 -3.73
N VAL A 77 -3.15 -10.30 -4.83
CA VAL A 77 -4.15 -9.65 -5.68
C VAL A 77 -4.70 -10.65 -6.70
N TYR A 78 -6.02 -10.74 -6.79
CA TYR A 78 -6.70 -11.61 -7.74
C TYR A 78 -7.25 -10.84 -8.94
N ALA A 79 -7.74 -9.63 -8.72
CA ALA A 79 -8.32 -8.81 -9.77
C ALA A 79 -8.32 -7.32 -9.40
N VAL A 80 -8.17 -6.47 -10.41
CA VAL A 80 -8.49 -5.04 -10.36
C VAL A 80 -9.47 -4.77 -11.50
N GLY A 81 -10.48 -3.95 -11.27
CA GLY A 81 -11.45 -3.66 -12.31
C GLY A 81 -12.41 -2.55 -11.95
N SER A 82 -13.28 -2.25 -12.90
CA SER A 82 -14.40 -1.33 -12.69
C SER A 82 -15.64 -1.81 -13.44
N ASP A 83 -16.79 -1.27 -13.05
CA ASP A 83 -18.00 -1.32 -13.85
C ASP A 83 -18.47 0.09 -14.21
N ARG A 84 -19.78 0.29 -14.36
CA ARG A 84 -20.34 1.60 -14.70
C ARG A 84 -20.09 2.64 -13.61
N ASP A 85 -20.21 2.24 -12.34
CA ASP A 85 -20.35 3.16 -11.20
C ASP A 85 -19.21 2.99 -10.18
N TYR A 86 -18.57 1.82 -10.12
CA TYR A 86 -17.55 1.50 -9.12
C TYR A 86 -16.25 1.00 -9.73
N SER A 87 -15.15 1.26 -9.04
CA SER A 87 -13.86 0.60 -9.22
C SER A 87 -13.55 -0.26 -7.99
N PHE A 88 -12.69 -1.27 -8.14
CA PHE A 88 -12.39 -2.21 -7.07
C PHE A 88 -11.04 -2.92 -7.25
N VAL A 89 -10.50 -3.39 -6.12
CA VAL A 89 -9.44 -4.41 -6.06
C VAL A 89 -9.93 -5.59 -5.22
N VAL A 90 -9.66 -6.81 -5.70
CA VAL A 90 -10.00 -8.08 -5.06
C VAL A 90 -8.72 -8.78 -4.64
N MET A 91 -8.62 -9.11 -3.36
CA MET A 91 -7.40 -9.62 -2.73
C MET A 91 -7.70 -10.82 -1.83
N GLU A 92 -6.64 -11.51 -1.43
CA GLU A 92 -6.68 -12.55 -0.41
C GLU A 92 -7.30 -12.01 0.89
N TYR A 93 -8.34 -12.68 1.39
CA TYR A 93 -8.85 -12.37 2.71
C TYR A 93 -7.97 -13.02 3.79
N LEU A 94 -7.29 -12.18 4.55
CA LEU A 94 -6.46 -12.58 5.67
C LEU A 94 -7.11 -12.09 6.97
N PRO A 95 -7.80 -12.95 7.74
CA PRO A 95 -8.47 -12.54 8.98
C PRO A 95 -7.42 -12.00 9.98
N PRO A 96 -7.45 -10.69 10.32
CA PRO A 96 -6.39 -10.12 11.13
C PRO A 96 -6.57 -10.50 12.60
N ARG A 97 -5.47 -10.92 13.24
CA ARG A 97 -5.37 -11.02 14.70
C ARG A 97 -4.31 -10.04 15.22
N PRO A 98 -4.40 -9.57 16.48
CA PRO A 98 -3.35 -8.76 17.07
C PRO A 98 -2.00 -9.48 17.02
N LEU A 99 -0.93 -8.74 16.71
CA LEU A 99 0.43 -9.26 16.81
C LEU A 99 0.79 -9.50 18.29
N ASP A 100 1.32 -10.69 18.58
CA ASP A 100 2.02 -10.95 19.82
C ASP A 100 3.52 -10.58 19.70
N ALA A 101 4.24 -10.61 20.82
CA ALA A 101 5.65 -10.22 20.86
C ALA A 101 6.54 -11.10 19.97
N HIS A 102 6.23 -12.38 19.84
CA HIS A 102 7.00 -13.30 19.01
C HIS A 102 6.81 -12.99 17.53
N ASN A 103 5.57 -12.81 17.08
CA ASN A 103 5.24 -12.49 15.71
C ASN A 103 5.67 -11.07 15.31
N ALA A 104 5.65 -10.11 16.24
CA ALA A 104 6.23 -8.78 16.02
C ALA A 104 7.75 -8.85 15.79
N PHE A 105 8.45 -9.70 16.54
CA PHE A 105 9.88 -9.95 16.32
C PHE A 105 10.15 -10.59 14.95
N LEU A 106 9.35 -11.59 14.55
CA LEU A 106 9.44 -12.20 13.22
C LEU A 106 9.17 -11.18 12.10
N LEU A 107 8.17 -10.31 12.25
CA LEU A 107 7.90 -9.24 11.29
C LEU A 107 9.11 -8.29 11.17
N GLY A 108 9.76 -7.95 12.28
CA GLY A 108 11.00 -7.17 12.27
C GLY A 108 12.12 -7.82 11.45
N GLN A 109 12.29 -9.15 11.55
CA GLN A 109 13.26 -9.88 10.73
C GLN A 109 12.89 -9.88 9.25
N GLN A 110 11.60 -10.07 8.93
CA GLN A 110 11.10 -10.03 7.56
C GLN A 110 11.30 -8.65 6.91
N LEU A 111 11.05 -7.58 7.65
CA LEU A 111 11.30 -6.21 7.20
C LEU A 111 12.78 -5.92 7.01
N ALA A 112 13.65 -6.41 7.89
CA ALA A 112 15.09 -6.29 7.70
C ALA A 112 15.55 -6.96 6.39
N HIS A 113 15.02 -8.15 6.07
CA HIS A 113 15.29 -8.80 4.79
C HIS A 113 14.68 -8.03 3.60
N LEU A 114 13.50 -7.43 3.76
CA LEU A 114 12.89 -6.58 2.72
C LEU A 114 13.80 -5.42 2.37
N HIS A 115 14.33 -4.71 3.37
CA HIS A 115 15.21 -3.56 3.15
C HIS A 115 16.53 -3.96 2.48
N GLN A 116 16.94 -5.23 2.58
CA GLN A 116 18.14 -5.79 1.96
C GLN A 116 17.86 -6.47 0.60
N TRP A 117 16.62 -6.45 0.11
CA TRP A 117 16.22 -7.26 -1.05
C TRP A 117 16.87 -6.81 -2.37
N SER A 118 17.10 -5.51 -2.56
CA SER A 118 17.57 -4.96 -3.84
C SER A 118 18.65 -3.91 -3.66
N ASP A 119 19.74 -4.02 -4.44
CA ASP A 119 20.76 -2.98 -4.58
C ASP A 119 20.31 -1.94 -5.61
N GLN A 120 19.45 -1.01 -5.20
CA GLN A 120 19.00 0.07 -6.08
C GLN A 120 20.01 1.24 -6.08
N PRO A 121 20.33 1.83 -7.25
CA PRO A 121 21.33 2.89 -7.33
C PRO A 121 20.80 4.27 -6.92
N GLN A 122 19.48 4.42 -6.79
CA GLN A 122 18.78 5.68 -6.60
C GLN A 122 17.56 5.49 -5.69
N PHE A 123 17.11 6.59 -5.09
CA PHE A 123 15.89 6.72 -4.30
C PHE A 123 14.73 7.06 -5.22
N GLY A 124 13.56 6.44 -5.02
CA GLY A 124 12.39 6.63 -5.88
C GLY A 124 11.70 5.33 -6.26
N LEU A 125 10.89 5.39 -7.31
CA LEU A 125 10.18 4.25 -7.88
C LEU A 125 9.82 4.59 -9.32
N ASP A 126 9.63 3.57 -10.16
CA ASP A 126 9.28 3.76 -11.58
C ASP A 126 7.90 4.40 -11.79
N PHE A 127 7.07 4.48 -10.74
CA PHE A 127 5.76 5.08 -10.76
C PHE A 127 5.50 5.86 -9.46
N ASP A 128 4.75 6.96 -9.59
CA ASP A 128 4.17 7.63 -8.44
C ASP A 128 3.06 6.76 -7.85
N ASN A 129 2.92 6.82 -6.54
CA ASN A 129 1.89 6.10 -5.80
C ASN A 129 1.20 7.03 -4.82
N ASP A 130 0.22 6.52 -4.07
CA ASP A 130 -0.46 7.29 -3.05
C ASP A 130 -0.07 6.82 -1.65
N LEU A 131 0.18 7.79 -0.76
CA LEU A 131 0.14 7.62 0.69
C LEU A 131 -1.28 7.86 1.17
N SER A 132 -2.03 6.78 1.36
CA SER A 132 -3.47 6.84 1.62
C SER A 132 -4.18 7.51 0.44
N THR A 133 -4.65 8.75 0.58
CA THR A 133 -5.31 9.53 -0.48
C THR A 133 -4.44 10.63 -1.05
N THR A 134 -3.15 10.65 -0.71
CA THR A 134 -2.24 11.72 -1.07
C THR A 134 -1.17 11.23 -2.04
N PRO A 135 -1.05 11.83 -3.24
CA PRO A 135 0.00 11.47 -4.18
C PRO A 135 1.38 11.58 -3.54
N GLN A 136 2.26 10.66 -3.88
CA GLN A 136 3.64 10.60 -3.43
C GLN A 136 4.54 10.53 -4.68
N PRO A 137 5.21 11.65 -5.01
CA PRO A 137 6.18 11.68 -6.10
C PRO A 137 7.33 10.72 -5.82
N ASN A 138 7.74 9.96 -6.83
CA ASN A 138 8.77 8.93 -6.73
C ASN A 138 9.86 9.09 -7.79
N ALA A 139 9.93 10.24 -8.46
CA ALA A 139 10.95 10.53 -9.44
C ALA A 139 12.37 10.26 -8.90
N TRP A 140 13.12 9.44 -9.63
CA TRP A 140 14.43 8.93 -9.21
C TRP A 140 15.43 10.04 -8.83
N GLN A 141 16.08 9.88 -7.67
CA GLN A 141 17.07 10.81 -7.11
C GLN A 141 18.30 10.07 -6.59
N ARG A 142 19.49 10.63 -6.79
CA ARG A 142 20.74 10.01 -6.29
C ARG A 142 21.03 10.34 -4.83
N ARG A 143 20.52 11.46 -4.33
CA ARG A 143 20.86 11.98 -3.01
C ARG A 143 19.65 11.88 -2.11
N TRP A 144 19.77 11.09 -1.04
CA TRP A 144 18.73 10.91 -0.03
C TRP A 144 18.21 12.24 0.51
N SER A 145 19.14 13.14 0.86
CA SER A 145 18.81 14.46 1.40
C SER A 145 17.91 15.29 0.49
N VAL A 146 18.07 15.16 -0.84
CA VAL A 146 17.28 15.89 -1.84
C VAL A 146 15.91 15.23 -1.96
N PHE A 147 15.89 13.91 -2.18
CA PHE A 147 14.67 13.13 -2.32
C PHE A 147 13.71 13.34 -1.14
N PHE A 148 14.20 13.19 0.09
CA PHE A 148 13.36 13.32 1.27
C PHE A 148 12.91 14.77 1.53
N ALA A 149 13.81 15.74 1.33
CA ALA A 149 13.47 17.13 1.57
C ALA A 149 12.41 17.63 0.58
N GLU A 150 12.58 17.35 -0.71
CA GLU A 150 11.68 17.85 -1.76
C GLU A 150 10.44 16.98 -1.93
N GLN A 151 10.62 15.68 -2.19
CA GLN A 151 9.53 14.78 -2.62
C GLN A 151 8.78 14.12 -1.45
N ARG A 152 9.16 14.39 -0.20
CA ARG A 152 8.40 13.96 0.97
C ARG A 152 7.94 15.17 1.78
N ILE A 153 8.88 15.91 2.35
CA ILE A 153 8.53 17.04 3.23
C ILE A 153 7.98 18.21 2.43
N GLY A 154 8.69 18.69 1.41
CA GLY A 154 8.28 19.80 0.57
C GLY A 154 6.91 19.57 -0.06
N TRP A 155 6.72 18.40 -0.67
CA TRP A 155 5.44 18.00 -1.25
C TRP A 155 4.27 18.04 -0.25
N GLN A 156 4.44 17.50 0.96
CA GLN A 156 3.39 17.55 1.99
C GLN A 156 3.12 18.98 2.48
N LEU A 157 4.14 19.85 2.53
CA LEU A 157 3.97 21.27 2.87
C LEU A 157 3.21 22.04 1.80
N GLU A 158 3.45 21.76 0.52
CA GLU A 158 2.69 22.34 -0.60
C GLU A 158 1.22 21.96 -0.53
N LEU A 159 0.93 20.66 -0.38
CA LEU A 159 -0.45 20.16 -0.24
C LEU A 159 -1.16 20.71 1.00
N ALA A 160 -0.42 20.94 2.09
CA ALA A 160 -0.96 21.58 3.28
C ALA A 160 -1.28 23.07 3.01
N ALA A 161 -0.40 23.78 2.31
CA ALA A 161 -0.59 25.18 1.96
C ALA A 161 -1.79 25.40 1.03
N GLU A 162 -2.04 24.48 0.07
CA GLU A 162 -3.25 24.48 -0.76
C GLU A 162 -4.54 24.37 0.06
N LYS A 163 -4.47 23.71 1.21
CA LYS A 163 -5.58 23.58 2.18
C LYS A 163 -5.61 24.73 3.20
N GLY A 164 -4.77 25.76 3.04
CA GLY A 164 -4.67 26.91 3.94
C GLY A 164 -3.92 26.64 5.25
N LEU A 165 -3.19 25.53 5.34
CA LEU A 165 -2.35 25.19 6.49
C LEU A 165 -0.90 25.63 6.22
N HIS A 166 -0.43 26.65 6.95
CA HIS A 166 0.91 27.21 6.77
C HIS A 166 1.78 26.97 8.00
N PHE A 167 2.97 26.41 7.79
CA PHE A 167 3.93 26.07 8.85
C PHE A 167 5.21 26.92 8.82
N GLY A 168 5.32 27.81 7.84
CA GLY A 168 6.50 28.63 7.58
C GLY A 168 6.71 28.81 6.08
N ASP A 169 7.86 29.38 5.73
CA ASP A 169 8.34 29.42 4.35
C ASP A 169 8.78 28.02 3.92
N ILE A 170 8.18 27.49 2.86
CA ILE A 170 8.38 26.11 2.41
C ILE A 170 9.83 25.89 1.97
N ASP A 171 10.37 26.81 1.17
CA ASP A 171 11.75 26.73 0.67
C ASP A 171 12.75 26.68 1.82
N THR A 172 12.58 27.54 2.83
CA THR A 172 13.42 27.54 4.03
C THR A 172 13.33 26.21 4.79
N LEU A 173 12.13 25.63 4.93
CA LEU A 173 11.94 24.35 5.63
C LEU A 173 12.59 23.18 4.88
N VAL A 174 12.42 23.14 3.56
CA VAL A 174 13.04 22.14 2.68
C VAL A 174 14.57 22.24 2.76
N ASP A 175 15.13 23.45 2.66
CA ASP A 175 16.57 23.70 2.80
C ASP A 175 17.10 23.20 4.14
N VAL A 176 16.39 23.49 5.24
CA VAL A 176 16.78 23.02 6.58
C VAL A 176 16.79 21.48 6.64
N VAL A 177 15.77 20.81 6.12
CA VAL A 177 15.72 19.33 6.10
C VAL A 177 16.85 18.76 5.26
N GLN A 178 17.08 19.31 4.07
CA GLN A 178 18.15 18.86 3.18
C GLN A 178 19.53 19.02 3.84
N GLN A 179 19.81 20.16 4.49
CA GLN A 179 21.06 20.41 5.18
C GLN A 179 21.26 19.46 6.38
N ARG A 180 20.19 19.19 7.14
CA ARG A 180 20.22 18.24 8.27
C ARG A 180 20.56 16.81 7.81
N LEU A 181 20.12 16.43 6.61
CA LEU A 181 20.35 15.11 6.03
C LEU A 181 21.58 15.04 5.10
N ALA A 182 22.32 16.13 4.91
CA ALA A 182 23.38 16.23 3.89
C ALA A 182 24.49 15.17 4.06
N ASN A 183 24.78 14.76 5.29
CA ASN A 183 25.80 13.76 5.63
C ASN A 183 25.20 12.35 5.86
N HIS A 184 23.89 12.16 5.66
CA HIS A 184 23.24 10.87 5.77
C HIS A 184 23.04 10.26 4.39
N GLN A 185 23.81 9.22 4.08
CA GLN A 185 23.78 8.52 2.80
C GLN A 185 23.41 7.04 3.03
N PRO A 186 22.12 6.76 3.32
CA PRO A 186 21.65 5.39 3.42
C PRO A 186 21.74 4.68 2.05
N GLN A 187 21.71 3.35 2.07
CA GLN A 187 21.48 2.56 0.87
C GLN A 187 19.98 2.58 0.54
N PRO A 188 19.59 2.87 -0.71
CA PRO A 188 18.19 2.77 -1.12
C PRO A 188 17.65 1.35 -0.86
N SER A 189 16.48 1.27 -0.25
CA SER A 189 15.83 0.06 0.22
C SER A 189 14.37 0.05 -0.23
N LEU A 190 13.86 -1.10 -0.66
CA LEU A 190 12.42 -1.27 -0.83
C LEU A 190 11.74 -1.21 0.55
N LEU A 191 10.82 -0.27 0.73
CA LEU A 191 10.03 -0.09 1.92
C LEU A 191 8.58 -0.46 1.69
N HIS A 192 7.92 -0.90 2.76
CA HIS A 192 6.48 -0.84 2.86
C HIS A 192 6.06 0.59 3.23
N GLY A 193 6.07 1.61 2.38
CA GLY A 193 5.92 3.04 2.74
C GLY A 193 4.76 3.54 3.65
N ASP A 194 3.92 2.69 4.26
CA ASP A 194 2.95 3.00 5.32
C ASP A 194 2.97 1.94 6.45
N LEU A 195 4.12 1.74 7.11
CA LEU A 195 4.25 0.71 8.15
C LEU A 195 3.92 1.25 9.55
N TRP A 196 2.74 0.91 10.06
CA TRP A 196 2.32 1.18 11.45
C TRP A 196 1.46 0.03 11.98
N SER A 197 1.13 0.04 13.28
CA SER A 197 0.34 -1.03 13.91
C SER A 197 -1.01 -1.30 13.23
N GLY A 198 -1.51 -0.33 12.47
CA GLY A 198 -2.72 -0.42 11.68
C GLY A 198 -2.63 -1.21 10.39
N ASN A 199 -1.43 -1.44 9.89
CA ASN A 199 -1.15 -2.16 8.65
C ASN A 199 -0.38 -3.47 8.90
N CYS A 200 -0.27 -3.89 10.16
CA CYS A 200 0.41 -5.12 10.54
C CYS A 200 -0.55 -5.99 11.36
N ALA A 201 -0.58 -7.29 11.06
CA ALA A 201 -1.41 -8.24 11.79
C ALA A 201 -0.75 -9.60 11.88
N LEU A 202 -1.33 -10.48 12.71
CA LEU A 202 -1.04 -11.91 12.72
C LEU A 202 -2.07 -12.64 11.87
N GLY A 203 -1.60 -13.31 10.82
CA GLY A 203 -2.40 -14.14 9.93
C GLY A 203 -2.42 -15.61 10.34
N PRO A 204 -2.92 -16.50 9.46
CA PRO A 204 -2.86 -17.94 9.66
C PRO A 204 -1.42 -18.48 9.68
N ASP A 205 -0.55 -17.95 8.81
CA ASP A 205 0.80 -18.47 8.55
C ASP A 205 1.93 -17.63 9.16
N GLY A 206 1.60 -16.66 10.02
CA GLY A 206 2.57 -15.75 10.64
C GLY A 206 2.21 -14.28 10.46
N PRO A 207 3.15 -13.35 10.71
CA PRO A 207 2.89 -11.93 10.57
C PRO A 207 2.65 -11.55 9.10
N ILE A 208 1.75 -10.60 8.90
CA ILE A 208 1.36 -10.09 7.60
C ILE A 208 1.41 -8.56 7.62
N SER A 209 1.80 -7.99 6.48
CA SER A 209 1.82 -6.56 6.22
C SER A 209 0.75 -6.21 5.19
N SER A 210 0.12 -5.05 5.35
CA SER A 210 -1.01 -4.53 4.56
C SER A 210 -2.35 -5.23 4.81
N ILE A 211 -2.95 -4.93 5.97
CA ILE A 211 -4.37 -5.21 6.19
C ILE A 211 -5.03 -4.02 6.84
N ARG A 212 -5.73 -3.21 6.04
CA ARG A 212 -7.00 -2.60 6.44
C ARG A 212 -7.87 -2.17 5.25
N PRO A 213 -9.19 -2.04 5.46
CA PRO A 213 -10.15 -1.39 4.56
C PRO A 213 -9.74 -0.03 3.98
N ALA A 214 -8.98 0.77 4.73
CA ALA A 214 -8.77 2.18 4.41
C ALA A 214 -7.35 2.52 3.91
N THR A 215 -6.34 1.68 4.13
CA THR A 215 -4.95 2.00 3.79
C THR A 215 -4.41 0.97 2.80
N GLY A 216 -3.89 1.46 1.67
CA GLY A 216 -3.23 0.62 0.67
C GLY A 216 -1.86 0.15 1.15
N ALA A 217 -1.37 -0.96 0.60
CA ALA A 217 0.05 -1.27 0.74
C ALA A 217 0.83 -0.21 -0.04
N ILE A 218 1.85 0.37 0.59
CA ILE A 218 2.73 1.27 -0.11
C ILE A 218 4.05 0.57 -0.33
N ALA A 219 4.51 0.53 -1.57
CA ALA A 219 5.88 0.18 -1.87
C ALA A 219 6.62 1.47 -2.23
N SER A 220 7.71 1.81 -1.55
CA SER A 220 8.55 2.96 -1.93
C SER A 220 10.01 2.53 -1.87
N ALA A 221 10.86 2.94 -2.82
CA ALA A 221 12.29 2.82 -2.61
C ALA A 221 12.82 4.12 -2.00
N ILE A 222 13.43 4.01 -0.83
CA ILE A 222 13.87 5.11 0.04
C ILE A 222 15.26 4.82 0.57
#